data_AF-A0A101TGH2-F1
#
_entry.id   AF-A0A101TGH2-F1
#
_cell.length_a   1.000
_cell.length_b   1.000
_cell.length_c   1.000
_cell.angle_alpha   90.00
_cell.angle_beta   90.00
_cell.angle_gamma   90.00
#
_symmetry.space_group_name_H-M   'P 1'
#
loop_
_entity.id
_entity.type
_entity.pdbx_description
1 polymer ?
#
loop_
_entity_poly.entity_id
_entity_poly.type
_entity_poly.pdbx_seq_one_letter_code
_entity_poly.pdbx_strand_id
1 'polypeptide(L)'
;MEHEAHVRWSLKDGPGSIKALRRSNAAPSLQERQGRVHPLGVIAQRQMTMRHVEAACDTWNEFLDEPQMISSARGDDHLRSLRTGLRPYASLQVVRTPAERAREVARQEGSLK
;
A
#
# COMPACT_ATOMS: atom_id res chain seq x y z
N MET A 1 -10.47 4.52 -13.33
CA MET A 1 -9.08 4.11 -13.68
C MET A 1 -8.65 2.83 -12.97
N GLU A 2 -9.10 2.57 -11.75
CA GLU A 2 -8.85 1.31 -11.02
C GLU A 2 -9.34 0.06 -11.76
N HIS A 3 -10.45 0.19 -12.51
CA HIS A 3 -10.94 -0.88 -13.37
C HIS A 3 -9.90 -1.30 -14.44
N GLU A 4 -9.23 -0.35 -15.11
CA GLU A 4 -8.16 -0.66 -16.07
C GLU A 4 -7.00 -1.39 -15.38
N ALA A 5 -6.59 -0.93 -14.20
CA ALA A 5 -5.53 -1.57 -13.45
C ALA A 5 -5.90 -3.00 -13.03
N HIS A 6 -7.15 -3.23 -12.64
CA HIS A 6 -7.66 -4.56 -12.31
C HIS A 6 -7.68 -5.49 -13.54
N VAL A 7 -8.18 -5.01 -14.68
CA VAL A 7 -8.17 -5.77 -15.94
C VAL A 7 -6.74 -6.18 -16.32
N ARG A 8 -5.79 -5.24 -16.31
CA ARG A 8 -4.37 -5.53 -16.60
C ARG A 8 -3.79 -6.57 -15.65
N TRP A 9 -4.11 -6.50 -14.36
CA TRP A 9 -3.68 -7.49 -13.38
C TRP A 9 -4.22 -8.89 -13.70
N SER A 10 -5.50 -8.99 -14.04
CA SER A 10 -6.14 -10.24 -14.43
C SER A 10 -5.54 -10.83 -15.72
N LEU A 11 -5.10 -9.96 -16.64
CA LEU A 11 -4.37 -10.32 -17.86
C LEU A 11 -2.87 -10.60 -17.64
N LYS A 12 -2.40 -10.69 -16.39
CA LYS A 12 -0.99 -10.90 -16.01
C LYS A 12 -0.03 -9.78 -16.44
N ASP A 13 -0.55 -8.62 -16.85
CA ASP A 13 0.20 -7.38 -17.06
C ASP A 13 0.39 -6.64 -15.72
N GLY A 14 1.26 -7.18 -14.86
CA GLY A 14 1.60 -6.61 -13.56
C GLY A 14 2.19 -5.19 -13.65
N PRO A 15 3.19 -4.93 -14.49
CA PRO A 15 3.77 -3.59 -14.65
C PRO A 15 2.76 -2.55 -15.16
N GLY A 16 1.97 -2.88 -16.18
CA GLY A 16 0.96 -1.97 -16.71
C GLY A 16 -0.16 -1.71 -15.69
N SER A 17 -0.50 -2.71 -14.89
CA SER A 17 -1.42 -2.58 -13.78
C SER A 17 -0.95 -1.57 -12.72
N ILE A 18 0.33 -1.63 -12.31
CA ILE A 18 0.94 -0.64 -11.39
C ILE A 18 0.96 0.75 -12.02
N LYS A 19 1.34 0.85 -13.31
CA LYS A 19 1.38 2.13 -14.02
C LYS A 19 0.01 2.82 -14.05
N ALA A 20 -1.05 2.04 -14.29
CA ALA A 20 -2.42 2.55 -14.28
C ALA A 20 -2.83 3.06 -12.90
N LEU A 21 -2.46 2.36 -11.81
CA LEU A 21 -2.71 2.83 -10.44
C LEU A 21 -1.94 4.12 -10.12
N ARG A 22 -0.64 4.20 -10.44
CA ARG A 22 0.16 5.41 -10.16
C ARG A 22 -0.38 6.63 -10.90
N ARG A 23 -0.82 6.46 -12.15
CA ARG A 23 -1.48 7.53 -12.91
C ARG A 23 -2.78 7.99 -12.25
N SER A 24 -3.56 7.06 -11.69
CA SER A 24 -4.79 7.41 -10.95
C SER A 24 -4.48 8.16 -9.66
N ASN A 25 -3.37 7.82 -9.01
CA ASN A 25 -2.94 8.41 -7.75
C ASN A 25 -2.37 9.84 -7.90
N ALA A 26 -1.89 10.17 -9.10
CA ALA A 26 -1.26 11.46 -9.40
C ALA A 26 -2.26 12.63 -9.54
N ALA A 27 -3.57 12.37 -9.53
CA ALA A 27 -4.56 13.42 -9.68
C ALA A 27 -4.57 14.39 -8.46
N PRO A 28 -4.75 15.71 -8.67
CA PRO A 28 -4.42 16.72 -7.66
C PRO A 28 -5.54 17.08 -6.68
N SER A 29 -6.78 16.57 -6.84
CA SER A 29 -7.91 17.12 -6.07
C SER A 29 -7.94 16.63 -4.62
N LEU A 30 -8.39 17.51 -3.71
CA LEU A 30 -8.53 17.23 -2.27
C LEU A 30 -9.53 16.09 -1.97
N GLN A 31 -10.56 15.91 -2.80
CA GLN A 31 -11.50 14.78 -2.70
C GLN A 31 -10.85 13.44 -3.12
N GLU A 32 -9.89 13.47 -4.04
CA GLU A 32 -9.13 12.28 -4.45
C GLU A 32 -8.04 11.90 -3.44
N ARG A 33 -7.65 12.78 -2.50
CA ARG A 33 -6.66 12.48 -1.45
C ARG A 33 -7.07 11.31 -0.56
N GLN A 34 -8.35 11.23 -0.20
CA GLN A 34 -8.88 10.07 0.54
C GLN A 34 -8.90 8.79 -0.31
N GLY A 35 -8.86 8.95 -1.63
CA GLY A 35 -8.66 7.90 -2.61
C GLY A 35 -7.20 7.53 -2.87
N ARG A 36 -6.19 8.09 -2.18
CA ARG A 36 -4.76 7.75 -2.40
C ARG A 36 -4.28 6.53 -1.61
N VAL A 37 -4.83 6.36 -0.41
CA VAL A 37 -4.54 5.23 0.48
C VAL A 37 -4.79 3.89 -0.22
N HIS A 38 -5.88 3.79 -0.98
CA HIS A 38 -6.26 2.55 -1.64
C HIS A 38 -5.34 2.16 -2.82
N PRO A 39 -5.08 3.02 -3.83
CA PRO A 39 -4.11 2.76 -4.89
C PRO A 39 -2.71 2.42 -4.37
N LEU A 40 -2.20 3.14 -3.35
CA LEU A 40 -0.89 2.83 -2.75
C LEU A 40 -0.87 1.43 -2.14
N GLY A 41 -1.90 1.09 -1.35
CA GLY A 41 -2.03 -0.25 -0.77
C GLY A 41 -2.13 -1.36 -1.82
N VAL A 42 -2.82 -1.12 -2.95
CA VAL A 42 -2.91 -2.10 -4.04
C VAL A 42 -1.59 -2.20 -4.83
N ILE A 43 -0.89 -1.10 -5.10
CA ILE A 43 0.43 -1.12 -5.75
C ILE A 43 1.40 -1.98 -4.94
N ALA A 44 1.51 -1.70 -3.64
CA ALA A 44 2.44 -2.40 -2.77
C ALA A 44 2.16 -3.90 -2.68
N GLN A 45 0.89 -4.30 -2.55
CA GLN A 45 0.49 -5.73 -2.58
C GLN A 45 0.86 -6.42 -3.90
N ARG A 46 0.71 -5.74 -5.04
CA ARG A 46 1.09 -6.28 -6.36
C ARG A 46 2.60 -6.42 -6.47
N GLN A 47 3.37 -5.43 -6.02
CA GLN A 47 4.84 -5.51 -5.99
C GLN A 47 5.31 -6.68 -5.11
N MET A 48 4.70 -6.90 -3.94
CA MET A 48 4.99 -8.05 -3.09
C MET A 48 4.67 -9.39 -3.78
N THR A 49 3.54 -9.45 -4.48
CA THR A 49 3.14 -10.63 -5.27
C THR A 49 4.16 -10.96 -6.36
N MET A 50 4.73 -9.94 -6.99
CA MET A 50 5.80 -10.05 -8.00
C MET A 50 7.21 -10.19 -7.38
N ARG A 51 7.32 -10.28 -6.05
CA ARG A 51 8.59 -10.32 -5.29
C ARG A 51 9.49 -9.09 -5.48
N HIS A 52 8.92 -7.96 -5.87
CA HIS A 52 9.62 -6.67 -5.92
C HIS A 52 9.61 -6.04 -4.52
N VAL A 53 10.33 -6.66 -3.58
CA VAL A 53 10.23 -6.34 -2.14
C VAL A 53 10.65 -4.91 -1.82
N GLU A 54 11.74 -4.42 -2.43
CA GLU A 54 12.22 -3.04 -2.20
C GLU A 54 11.19 -2.01 -2.66
N ALA A 55 10.72 -2.13 -3.91
CA ALA A 55 9.71 -1.24 -4.47
C ALA A 55 8.38 -1.28 -3.69
N ALA A 56 8.03 -2.44 -3.12
CA ALA A 56 6.89 -2.57 -2.23
C ALA A 56 7.12 -1.86 -0.88
N CYS A 57 8.31 -1.95 -0.31
CA CYS A 57 8.66 -1.26 0.94
C CYS A 57 8.59 0.26 0.76
N ASP A 58 9.09 0.80 -0.35
CA ASP A 58 8.99 2.22 -0.67
C ASP A 58 7.52 2.67 -0.75
N THR A 59 6.70 1.92 -1.48
CA THR A 59 5.27 2.23 -1.62
C THR A 59 4.51 2.06 -0.29
N TRP A 60 4.91 1.12 0.56
CA TRP A 60 4.35 0.99 1.91
C TRP A 60 4.73 2.16 2.81
N ASN A 61 5.93 2.71 2.68
CA ASN A 61 6.29 3.93 3.39
C ASN A 61 5.44 5.12 2.93
N GLU A 62 5.25 5.29 1.61
CA GLU A 62 4.32 6.31 1.07
C GLU A 62 2.90 6.13 1.64
N PHE A 63 2.39 4.89 1.69
CA PHE A 63 1.09 4.57 2.27
C PHE A 63 1.00 4.96 3.75
N LEU A 64 2.06 4.74 4.53
CA LEU A 64 2.11 5.07 5.96
C LEU A 64 2.25 6.57 6.23
N ASP A 65 2.65 7.35 5.23
CA ASP A 65 2.71 8.82 5.30
C ASP A 65 1.35 9.49 5.04
N GLU A 66 0.37 8.77 4.48
CA GLU A 66 -0.95 9.32 4.15
C GLU A 66 -1.83 9.51 5.41
N PRO A 67 -2.22 10.76 5.76
CA PRO A 67 -2.95 11.04 7.01
C PRO A 67 -4.31 10.35 7.13
N GLN A 68 -4.97 10.02 6.01
CA GLN A 68 -6.28 9.37 5.98
C GLN A 68 -6.21 7.86 6.24
N MET A 69 -5.00 7.28 6.26
CA MET A 69 -4.83 5.84 6.49
C MET A 69 -5.35 5.43 7.88
N ILE A 70 -5.07 6.23 8.91
CA ILE A 70 -5.44 5.93 10.32
C ILE A 70 -6.95 6.08 10.59
N SER A 71 -7.70 6.78 9.74
CA SER A 71 -9.11 7.12 9.97
C SER A 71 -10.11 6.34 9.11
N SER A 72 -9.69 5.26 8.45
CA SER A 72 -10.55 4.54 7.50
C SER A 72 -10.41 3.01 7.58
N ALA A 73 -11.55 2.30 7.47
CA ALA A 73 -11.56 0.84 7.41
C ALA A 73 -10.71 0.27 6.25
N ARG A 74 -10.59 1.02 5.15
CA ARG A 74 -9.71 0.66 4.02
C ARG A 74 -8.24 0.75 4.40
N GLY A 75 -7.86 1.71 5.25
CA GLY A 75 -6.53 1.80 5.83
C GLY A 75 -6.20 0.58 6.69
N ASP A 76 -7.10 0.22 7.62
CA ASP A 76 -6.96 -0.98 8.49
C ASP A 76 -6.71 -2.26 7.66
N ASP A 77 -7.48 -2.46 6.58
CA ASP A 77 -7.35 -3.63 5.72
C ASP A 77 -6.01 -3.68 4.97
N HIS A 78 -5.53 -2.54 4.49
CA HIS A 78 -4.22 -2.44 3.86
C HIS A 78 -3.08 -2.56 4.88
N LEU A 79 -3.23 -2.05 6.10
CA LEU A 79 -2.27 -2.24 7.19
C LEU A 79 -2.14 -3.72 7.57
N ARG A 80 -3.26 -4.46 7.59
CA ARG A 80 -3.24 -5.92 7.76
C ARG A 80 -2.46 -6.59 6.62
N SER A 81 -2.71 -6.18 5.39
CA SER A 81 -2.06 -6.71 4.18
C SER A 81 -0.56 -6.41 4.13
N LEU A 82 -0.14 -5.23 4.57
CA LEU A 82 1.26 -4.87 4.78
C LEU A 82 1.90 -5.85 5.76
N ARG A 83 1.30 -5.99 6.96
CA ARG A 83 1.87 -6.84 8.01
C ARG A 83 2.00 -8.29 7.59
N THR A 84 1.01 -8.86 6.90
CA THR A 84 1.07 -10.24 6.41
C THR A 84 2.08 -10.40 5.29
N GLY A 85 2.12 -9.43 4.35
CA GLY A 85 3.02 -9.44 3.20
C GLY A 85 4.50 -9.34 3.59
N LEU A 86 4.85 -8.58 4.64
CA LEU A 86 6.24 -8.42 5.08
C LEU A 86 6.80 -9.65 5.82
N ARG A 87 5.96 -10.51 6.42
CA ARG A 87 6.43 -11.66 7.25
C ARG A 87 7.43 -12.59 6.55
N PRO A 88 7.23 -13.00 5.28
CA PRO A 88 8.17 -13.87 4.58
C PRO A 88 9.55 -13.24 4.34
N TYR A 89 9.65 -11.91 4.46
CA TYR A 89 10.85 -11.13 4.14
C TYR A 89 11.44 -10.44 5.38
N ALA A 90 11.05 -10.85 6.59
CA ALA A 90 11.39 -10.17 7.83
C ALA A 90 12.90 -10.12 8.15
N SER A 91 13.72 -10.96 7.50
CA SER A 91 15.18 -10.92 7.62
C SER A 91 15.85 -9.86 6.74
N LEU A 92 15.15 -9.31 5.74
CA LEU A 92 15.69 -8.31 4.85
C LEU A 92 15.72 -6.94 5.53
N GLN A 93 16.84 -6.23 5.40
CA GLN A 93 17.03 -4.92 6.03
C GLN A 93 15.99 -3.89 5.56
N VAL A 94 15.65 -3.90 4.27
CA VAL A 94 14.66 -2.99 3.66
C VAL A 94 13.26 -3.12 4.29
N VAL A 95 12.94 -4.27 4.88
CA VAL A 95 11.64 -4.55 5.50
C VAL A 95 11.53 -3.97 6.92
N ARG A 96 12.65 -3.68 7.59
CA ARG A 96 12.65 -3.23 8.98
C ARG A 96 11.83 -1.95 9.16
N THR A 97 12.13 -0.92 8.38
CA THR A 97 11.47 0.38 8.48
C THR A 97 9.95 0.30 8.32
N PRO A 98 9.39 -0.26 7.22
CA PRO A 98 7.94 -0.35 7.10
C PRO A 98 7.30 -1.29 8.14
N ALA A 99 8.00 -2.33 8.61
CA ALA A 99 7.50 -3.20 9.65
C ALA A 99 7.42 -2.52 11.04
N GLU A 100 8.40 -1.70 11.39
CA GLU A 100 8.42 -0.92 12.63
C GLU A 100 7.33 0.15 12.63
N ARG A 101 7.25 0.94 11.55
CA ARG A 101 6.22 1.96 11.38
C ARG A 101 4.80 1.39 11.43
N ALA A 102 4.57 0.25 10.77
CA ALA A 102 3.26 -0.42 10.83
C ALA A 102 2.87 -0.89 12.25
N ARG A 103 3.85 -1.24 13.09
CA ARG A 103 3.60 -1.58 14.51
C ARG A 103 3.29 -0.34 15.34
N GLU A 104 3.89 0.80 15.02
CA GLU A 104 3.60 2.08 15.68
C GLU A 104 2.18 2.54 15.38
N VAL A 105 1.80 2.53 14.10
CA VAL A 105 0.44 2.87 13.67
C VAL A 105 -0.60 1.95 14.30
N ALA A 106 -0.39 0.64 14.29
CA ALA A 106 -1.31 -0.31 14.93
C ALA A 106 -1.46 -0.09 16.44
N ARG A 107 -0.41 0.41 17.11
CA ARG A 107 -0.47 0.80 18.54
C ARG A 107 -1.29 2.08 18.74
N GLN A 108 -1.17 3.05 17.83
CA GLN A 108 -1.94 4.29 17.86
C GLN A 108 -3.44 4.04 17.63
N GLU A 109 -3.80 3.21 16.64
CA GLU A 109 -5.19 2.83 16.39
C GLU A 109 -5.85 2.11 17.58
N GLY A 110 -5.10 1.23 18.25
CA GLY A 110 -5.57 0.54 19.45
C GLY A 110 -5.68 1.43 20.70
N SER A 111 -5.01 2.58 20.70
CA SER A 111 -5.10 3.58 21.78
C SER A 111 -6.23 4.59 21.56
N LEU A 112 -6.83 4.63 20.37
CA LEU A 112 -7.92 5.54 19.98
C LEU A 112 -9.31 4.87 19.99
N LYS A 113 -9.38 3.56 20.24
CA LYS A 113 -10.62 2.76 20.36
C LYS A 113 -10.88 2.42 21.83
#